data_AF-A0A0S9NIL1-F1
#
_entry.id   AF-A0A0S9NIL1-F1
#
_cell.length_a   1.000
_cell.length_b   1.000
_cell.length_c   1.000
_cell.angle_alpha   90.00
_cell.angle_beta   90.00
_cell.angle_gamma   90.00
#
_symmetry.space_group_name_H-M   'P 1'
#
loop_
_entity.id
_entity.type
_entity.pdbx_description
1 polymer ?
#
loop_
_entity_poly.entity_id
_entity_poly.type
_entity_poly.pdbx_seq_one_letter_code
_entity_poly.pdbx_strand_id
1 'polypeptide(L)'
;MISFGLRLGAVNAGLSGLDALGGYVAGHIRRGSADVIQLQPSGLVTVQQPVAQAQSVSPLRLHQALAQVLGSTTQVPVANIGLLFAHTYQPEPSIFGLMFDLGFRTKEDPAVEMFTKVPRQGCVVFLGAIAAARSGNEYDRQVAFTCVHEVGHVFNLIHQTYPLTFMASSKSDVTYDNGAYLFGQNQISWLKRCATDANVTPGGSIFRDFGFQDLDDKRPAAGGRLALTVSTSSNEFRPMEPVMLNIKLSVTGPAAAAIPAEIDPGYKRFRVLIRDPDGSVRLYRSPLRFCSQASVIEVSANNPFVRDLPLFGQAGGYTFNSAGVHQVWAEFGVTGRRVLRSNVCEVDVLPPFRKTPKWAEIGSPVHARTLFYRTGQMDDLFELVHSASSAPSITKAMTMYLCAKAALSARRRDRQRTEWAREHLMRCLDLGVLPTHQRSRAEQALSRVTAR
;
A
#
# COMPACT_ATOMS: atom_id res chain seq x y z
N MET A 1 18.09 8.51 26.67
CA MET A 1 16.69 8.03 26.60
C MET A 1 15.96 8.89 25.59
N ILE A 2 15.21 8.30 24.67
CA ILE A 2 14.40 9.00 23.66
C ILE A 2 12.94 8.63 23.87
N SER A 3 12.08 9.64 23.85
CA SER A 3 10.64 9.48 24.03
C SER A 3 9.87 9.70 22.74
N PHE A 4 8.90 8.84 22.46
CA PHE A 4 7.96 8.98 21.35
C PHE A 4 6.53 8.90 21.88
N GLY A 5 5.62 9.73 21.34
CA GLY A 5 4.20 9.56 21.58
C GLY A 5 3.70 8.28 20.88
N LEU A 6 2.95 7.44 21.58
CA LEU A 6 2.23 6.31 20.98
C LEU A 6 0.74 6.65 20.97
N ARG A 7 0.24 7.11 19.84
CA ARG A 7 -1.13 7.58 19.67
C ARG A 7 -2.01 6.41 19.25
N LEU A 8 -2.99 6.09 20.08
CA LEU A 8 -3.92 4.98 19.84
C LEU A 8 -5.17 5.48 19.11
N GLY A 9 -5.57 4.77 18.06
CA GLY A 9 -6.76 5.11 17.30
C GLY A 9 -7.63 3.91 16.96
N ALA A 10 -8.95 4.02 17.12
CA ALA A 10 -9.89 3.01 16.67
C ALA A 10 -10.57 3.46 15.36
N VAL A 11 -10.43 2.63 14.32
CA VAL A 11 -11.01 2.83 13.00
C VAL A 11 -11.90 1.64 12.68
N ASN A 12 -13.16 1.72 13.11
CA ASN A 12 -14.12 0.64 12.90
C ASN A 12 -13.67 -0.69 13.54
N ALA A 13 -13.02 -0.59 14.70
CA ALA A 13 -12.48 -1.74 15.43
C ALA A 13 -13.58 -2.70 15.91
N GLY A 14 -14.75 -2.17 16.29
CA GLY A 14 -15.85 -2.96 16.85
C GLY A 14 -15.60 -3.51 18.26
N LEU A 15 -14.56 -3.04 18.96
CA LEU A 15 -14.16 -3.48 20.30
C LEU A 15 -13.79 -2.31 21.21
N SER A 16 -13.98 -2.49 22.52
CA SER A 16 -13.57 -1.60 23.60
C SER A 16 -12.35 -2.15 24.35
N GLY A 17 -11.75 -1.36 25.26
CA GLY A 17 -10.67 -1.83 26.15
C GLY A 17 -9.28 -1.91 25.52
N LEU A 18 -9.08 -1.32 24.33
CA LEU A 18 -7.80 -1.36 23.61
C LEU A 18 -6.73 -0.46 24.23
N ASP A 19 -7.08 0.44 25.16
CA ASP A 19 -6.15 1.34 25.87
C ASP A 19 -5.02 0.59 26.57
N ALA A 20 -5.34 -0.56 27.18
CA ALA A 20 -4.37 -1.38 27.90
C ALA A 20 -3.25 -1.90 26.99
N LEU A 21 -3.52 -2.07 25.69
CA LEU A 21 -2.52 -2.50 24.71
C LEU A 21 -1.43 -1.45 24.51
N GLY A 22 -1.74 -0.16 24.67
CA GLY A 22 -0.73 0.90 24.60
C GLY A 22 0.36 0.72 25.67
N GLY A 23 -0.05 0.48 26.92
CA GLY A 23 0.86 0.19 28.02
C GLY A 23 1.65 -1.11 27.82
N TYR A 24 1.00 -2.15 27.33
CA TYR A 24 1.64 -3.43 27.00
C TYR A 24 2.76 -3.25 25.96
N VAL A 25 2.46 -2.58 24.84
CA VAL A 25 3.42 -2.31 23.77
C VAL A 25 4.57 -1.44 24.27
N ALA A 26 4.26 -0.35 24.98
CA ALA A 26 5.27 0.54 25.55
C ALA A 26 6.22 -0.21 26.49
N GLY A 27 5.70 -1.08 27.35
CA GLY A 27 6.50 -1.90 28.26
C GLY A 27 7.44 -2.86 27.52
N HIS A 28 6.97 -3.53 26.47
CA HIS A 28 7.80 -4.46 25.69
C HIS A 28 8.87 -3.74 24.86
N ILE A 29 8.56 -2.61 24.23
CA ILE A 29 9.55 -1.81 23.48
C ILE A 29 10.59 -1.20 24.44
N ARG A 30 10.18 -0.73 25.62
CA ARG A 30 11.11 -0.22 26.64
C ARG A 30 12.07 -1.31 27.10
N ARG A 31 11.57 -2.49 27.50
CA ARG A 31 12.42 -3.63 27.87
C ARG A 31 13.31 -4.08 26.71
N GLY A 32 12.75 -4.19 25.51
CA GLY A 32 13.44 -4.57 24.28
C GLY A 32 14.54 -3.60 23.85
N SER A 33 14.49 -2.35 24.30
CA SER A 33 15.52 -1.34 24.04
C SER A 33 16.47 -1.11 25.22
N ALA A 34 16.34 -1.87 26.30
CA ALA A 34 17.01 -1.62 27.59
C ALA A 34 16.86 -0.17 28.06
N ASP A 35 15.60 0.28 28.12
CA ASP A 35 15.18 1.61 28.58
C ASP A 35 15.70 2.79 27.73
N VAL A 36 16.25 2.52 26.54
CA VAL A 36 16.65 3.57 25.59
C VAL A 36 15.43 4.26 24.98
N ILE A 37 14.39 3.50 24.63
CA ILE A 37 13.17 3.97 23.98
C ILE A 37 12.03 3.98 24.99
N GLN A 38 11.38 5.13 25.14
CA GLN A 38 10.16 5.29 25.93
C GLN A 38 8.99 5.64 25.02
N LEU A 39 7.99 4.77 24.95
CA LEU A 39 6.72 5.11 24.31
C LEU A 39 5.77 5.71 25.35
N GLN A 40 5.05 6.76 24.97
CA GLN A 40 4.06 7.45 25.79
C GLN A 40 2.67 7.21 25.20
N PRO A 41 1.95 6.17 25.65
CA PRO A 41 0.62 5.87 25.13
C PRO A 41 -0.37 6.99 25.42
N SER A 42 -1.15 7.41 24.41
CA SER A 42 -2.35 8.21 24.63
C SER A 42 -3.53 7.33 25.02
N GLY A 43 -4.61 7.94 25.50
CA GLY A 43 -5.92 7.29 25.45
C GLY A 43 -6.34 6.99 24.00
N LEU A 44 -7.19 5.98 23.84
CA LEU A 44 -7.75 5.54 22.58
C LEU A 44 -8.69 6.60 22.02
N VAL A 45 -8.33 7.13 20.87
CA VAL A 45 -9.18 8.06 20.12
C VAL A 45 -10.06 7.28 19.16
N THR A 46 -11.37 7.43 19.29
CA THR A 46 -12.29 6.90 18.28
C THR A 46 -12.33 7.86 17.09
N VAL A 47 -11.85 7.39 15.94
CA VAL A 47 -11.81 8.19 14.70
C VAL A 47 -13.22 8.25 14.10
N GLN A 48 -13.88 9.41 14.17
CA GLN A 48 -15.28 9.62 13.76
C GLN A 48 -15.58 9.07 12.35
N GLN A 49 -16.74 8.41 12.19
CA GLN A 49 -17.10 7.69 10.95
C GLN A 49 -18.50 8.01 10.41
N PRO A 50 -18.68 7.94 9.08
CA PRO A 50 -19.98 7.79 8.42
C PRO A 50 -20.39 6.31 8.17
N VAL A 51 -19.73 5.33 8.80
CA VAL A 51 -19.91 3.89 8.51
C VAL A 51 -20.19 3.10 9.80
N ALA A 52 -21.04 2.06 9.71
CA ALA A 52 -21.40 1.19 10.83
C ALA A 52 -20.20 0.35 11.35
N GLN A 53 -20.28 -0.07 12.62
CA GLN A 53 -19.26 -0.86 13.33
C GLN A 53 -18.98 -2.23 12.64
N ALA A 54 -17.78 -2.80 12.89
CA ALA A 54 -17.28 -4.08 12.36
C ALA A 54 -17.15 -4.16 10.82
N GLN A 55 -16.73 -3.07 10.15
CA GLN A 55 -16.52 -3.08 8.70
C GLN A 55 -15.06 -2.99 8.25
N SER A 56 -14.78 -3.64 7.12
CA SER A 56 -13.49 -3.57 6.43
C SER A 56 -13.11 -2.13 6.11
N VAL A 57 -11.85 -1.76 6.32
CA VAL A 57 -11.33 -0.42 6.09
C VAL A 57 -10.54 -0.35 4.78
N SER A 58 -10.73 0.75 4.04
CA SER A 58 -9.96 1.04 2.82
C SER A 58 -8.59 1.63 3.15
N PRO A 59 -7.61 1.57 2.23
CA PRO A 59 -6.29 2.19 2.44
C PRO A 59 -6.40 3.70 2.71
N LEU A 60 -7.18 4.44 1.91
CA LEU A 60 -7.41 5.87 2.14
C LEU A 60 -7.91 6.16 3.56
N ARG A 61 -8.83 5.32 4.06
CA ARG A 61 -9.39 5.51 5.39
C ARG A 61 -8.35 5.34 6.49
N LEU A 62 -7.41 4.40 6.32
CA LEU A 62 -6.29 4.23 7.25
C LEU A 62 -5.40 5.47 7.28
N HIS A 63 -5.02 6.01 6.11
CA HIS A 63 -4.20 7.22 6.03
C HIS A 63 -4.90 8.44 6.67
N GLN A 64 -6.19 8.63 6.40
CA GLN A 64 -7.00 9.68 7.01
C GLN A 64 -7.09 9.53 8.54
N ALA A 65 -7.31 8.32 9.02
CA ALA A 65 -7.37 8.04 10.45
C ALA A 65 -6.03 8.29 11.14
N LEU A 66 -4.93 7.90 10.50
CA LEU A 66 -3.60 8.17 11.01
C LEU A 66 -3.33 9.68 11.12
N ALA A 67 -3.72 10.45 10.10
CA ALA A 67 -3.60 11.91 10.12
C ALA A 67 -4.41 12.55 11.26
N GLN A 68 -5.62 12.05 11.54
CA GLN A 68 -6.45 12.52 12.66
C GLN A 68 -5.82 12.22 14.03
N VAL A 69 -5.17 11.05 14.16
CA VAL A 69 -4.58 10.58 15.42
C VAL A 69 -3.23 11.23 15.71
N LEU A 70 -2.42 11.49 14.69
CA LEU A 70 -1.09 12.07 14.84
C LEU A 70 -1.07 13.61 14.81
N GLY A 71 -2.13 14.22 14.28
CA GLY A 71 -2.05 15.58 13.74
C GLY A 71 -1.22 15.58 12.46
N SER A 72 -1.37 16.60 11.62
CA SER A 72 -0.74 16.67 10.30
C SER A 72 0.80 16.80 10.33
N THR A 73 1.51 16.47 11.40
CA THR A 73 2.96 16.72 11.48
C THR A 73 3.77 15.66 10.74
N THR A 74 4.74 16.12 9.95
CA THR A 74 5.76 15.27 9.29
C THR A 74 7.17 15.75 9.55
N GLN A 75 7.37 16.41 10.70
CA GLN A 75 8.70 16.72 11.19
C GLN A 75 9.46 15.41 11.43
N VAL A 76 10.68 15.37 10.90
CA VAL A 76 11.64 14.30 11.16
C VAL A 76 12.64 14.83 12.20
N PRO A 77 13.01 14.05 13.23
CA PRO A 77 12.53 12.69 13.53
C PRO A 77 11.05 12.69 13.93
N VAL A 78 10.34 11.63 13.54
CA VAL A 78 8.91 11.48 13.85
C VAL A 78 8.75 11.41 15.37
N ALA A 79 7.98 12.33 15.93
CA ALA A 79 7.73 12.40 17.37
C ALA A 79 6.57 11.52 17.84
N ASN A 80 5.62 11.18 16.95
CA ASN A 80 4.42 10.41 17.28
C ASN A 80 4.25 9.21 16.34
N ILE A 81 4.01 8.04 16.92
CA ILE A 81 3.68 6.78 16.25
C ILE A 81 2.19 6.52 16.41
N GLY A 82 1.50 6.15 15.34
CA GLY A 82 0.10 5.80 15.35
C GLY A 82 -0.06 4.29 15.36
N LEU A 83 -0.71 3.76 16.39
CA LEU A 83 -1.17 2.38 16.46
C LEU A 83 -2.69 2.38 16.31
N LEU A 84 -3.15 1.98 15.12
CA LEU A 84 -4.56 1.93 14.80
C LEU A 84 -5.13 0.51 14.99
N PHE A 85 -6.41 0.44 15.30
CA PHE A 85 -7.17 -0.79 15.37
C PHE A 85 -8.33 -0.72 14.39
N ALA A 86 -8.46 -1.73 13.54
CA ALA A 86 -9.53 -1.81 12.57
C ALA A 86 -10.10 -3.23 12.49
N HIS A 87 -11.25 -3.42 11.85
CA HIS A 87 -11.83 -4.76 11.73
C HIS A 87 -11.04 -5.63 10.72
N THR A 88 -11.10 -5.33 9.43
CA THR A 88 -10.38 -6.08 8.38
C THR A 88 -9.86 -5.14 7.29
N TYR A 89 -8.82 -5.53 6.56
CA TYR A 89 -8.30 -4.73 5.45
C TYR A 89 -9.02 -5.08 4.15
N GLN A 90 -9.60 -4.09 3.46
CA GLN A 90 -10.41 -4.36 2.28
C GLN A 90 -9.63 -5.04 1.12
N PRO A 91 -8.39 -4.63 0.77
CA PRO A 91 -7.64 -5.29 -0.30
C PRO A 91 -7.15 -6.69 0.03
N GLU A 92 -6.85 -6.98 1.30
CA GLU A 92 -6.35 -8.27 1.75
C GLU A 92 -6.96 -8.60 3.12
N PRO A 93 -8.15 -9.23 3.17
CA PRO A 93 -8.89 -9.41 4.44
C PRO A 93 -8.20 -10.35 5.44
N SER A 94 -7.19 -11.10 5.03
CA SER A 94 -6.52 -12.12 5.83
C SER A 94 -5.33 -11.62 6.66
N ILE A 95 -4.79 -10.42 6.38
CA ILE A 95 -3.65 -9.89 7.14
C ILE A 95 -4.07 -9.47 8.55
N PHE A 96 -3.21 -9.76 9.54
CA PHE A 96 -3.44 -9.36 10.93
C PHE A 96 -2.93 -7.96 11.23
N GLY A 97 -1.93 -7.49 10.49
CA GLY A 97 -1.33 -6.18 10.68
C GLY A 97 -0.78 -5.60 9.39
N LEU A 98 -0.62 -4.28 9.39
CA LEU A 98 -0.09 -3.53 8.26
C LEU A 98 0.67 -2.30 8.77
N MET A 99 1.85 -2.07 8.20
CA MET A 99 2.55 -0.81 8.30
C MET A 99 2.21 0.11 7.14
N PHE A 100 2.10 1.40 7.42
CA PHE A 100 1.79 2.42 6.42
C PHE A 100 2.25 3.81 6.88
N ASP A 101 2.20 4.77 5.97
CA ASP A 101 2.54 6.16 6.26
C ASP A 101 1.32 7.08 6.10
N LEU A 102 1.51 8.39 5.98
CA LEU A 102 0.40 9.32 5.70
C LEU A 102 -0.13 9.23 4.26
N GLY A 103 0.46 8.36 3.44
CA GLY A 103 -0.01 8.00 2.11
C GLY A 103 0.54 8.88 0.99
N PHE A 104 -0.14 8.78 -0.15
CA PHE A 104 -0.09 9.76 -1.22
C PHE A 104 -0.60 11.12 -0.70
N ARG A 105 0.33 12.02 -0.40
CA ARG A 105 0.06 13.40 0.06
C ARG A 105 0.10 14.38 -1.09
N THR A 106 -0.61 15.49 -0.94
CA THR A 106 -0.75 16.51 -1.98
C THR A 106 -0.43 17.90 -1.44
N LYS A 107 -0.39 18.91 -2.32
CA LYS A 107 0.03 20.28 -1.96
C LYS A 107 -0.89 20.96 -0.93
N GLU A 108 -2.12 20.49 -0.79
CA GLU A 108 -3.17 21.02 0.09
C GLU A 108 -3.18 20.34 1.46
N ASP A 109 -2.40 19.26 1.65
CA ASP A 109 -2.21 18.71 2.99
C ASP A 109 -1.32 19.70 3.77
N PRO A 110 -1.82 20.35 4.86
CA PRO A 110 -1.27 21.59 5.43
C PRO A 110 0.06 21.45 6.19
N ALA A 111 0.89 20.49 5.82
CA ALA A 111 2.19 20.26 6.44
C ALA A 111 3.23 19.75 5.44
N VAL A 112 4.25 20.60 5.28
CA VAL A 112 5.64 20.28 4.88
C VAL A 112 5.95 20.30 3.40
N GLU A 113 7.13 20.86 3.13
CA GLU A 113 7.95 20.63 1.95
C GLU A 113 7.80 19.18 1.47
N MET A 114 7.52 19.02 0.18
CA MET A 114 7.11 17.77 -0.49
C MET A 114 8.18 16.64 -0.47
N PHE A 115 9.18 16.71 0.42
CA PHE A 115 10.43 15.97 0.33
C PHE A 115 11.05 15.53 1.68
N THR A 116 10.30 15.42 2.79
CA THR A 116 10.83 14.62 3.91
C THR A 116 10.76 13.14 3.54
N LYS A 117 11.90 12.62 3.09
CA LYS A 117 12.07 11.31 2.47
C LYS A 117 11.65 10.13 3.35
N VAL A 118 11.26 10.24 4.62
CA VAL A 118 10.63 9.09 5.28
C VAL A 118 9.76 9.44 6.50
N PRO A 119 8.42 9.41 6.40
CA PRO A 119 7.59 9.17 7.57
C PRO A 119 7.15 7.71 7.57
N ARG A 120 7.67 6.89 8.49
CA ARG A 120 7.09 5.58 8.84
C ARG A 120 6.62 5.67 10.27
N GLN A 121 5.33 5.95 10.39
CA GLN A 121 4.74 6.41 11.65
C GLN A 121 3.36 5.82 11.90
N GLY A 122 2.86 4.94 11.02
CA GLY A 122 1.58 4.28 11.16
C GLY A 122 1.70 2.77 11.13
N CYS A 123 0.97 2.13 12.03
CA CYS A 123 0.67 0.72 11.95
C CYS A 123 -0.80 0.49 12.31
N VAL A 124 -1.37 -0.60 11.82
CA VAL A 124 -2.74 -1.00 12.13
C VAL A 124 -2.80 -2.50 12.42
N VAL A 125 -3.64 -2.87 13.37
CA VAL A 125 -3.98 -4.26 13.71
C VAL A 125 -5.44 -4.53 13.34
N PHE A 126 -5.69 -5.62 12.61
CA PHE A 126 -6.99 -6.03 12.08
C PHE A 126 -7.66 -7.08 12.96
N LEU A 127 -8.48 -6.61 13.89
CA LEU A 127 -9.13 -7.39 14.94
C LEU A 127 -10.08 -8.45 14.37
N GLY A 128 -10.86 -8.11 13.35
CA GLY A 128 -11.75 -9.05 12.66
C GLY A 128 -11.01 -10.12 11.87
N ALA A 129 -9.83 -9.81 11.31
CA ALA A 129 -8.99 -10.81 10.64
C ALA A 129 -8.43 -11.81 11.65
N ILE A 130 -7.99 -11.32 12.82
CA ILE A 130 -7.52 -12.17 13.92
C ILE A 130 -8.67 -13.01 14.47
N ALA A 131 -9.85 -12.43 14.71
CA ALA A 131 -11.03 -13.13 15.21
C ALA A 131 -11.52 -14.23 14.25
N ALA A 132 -11.31 -14.07 12.93
CA ALA A 132 -11.61 -15.11 11.96
C ALA A 132 -10.66 -16.32 12.04
N ALA A 133 -9.47 -16.15 12.61
CA ALA A 133 -8.42 -17.18 12.68
C ALA A 133 -8.14 -17.70 14.09
N ARG A 134 -8.57 -16.98 15.14
CA ARG A 134 -8.26 -17.23 16.55
C ARG A 134 -9.47 -16.94 17.43
N SER A 135 -9.59 -17.65 18.54
CA SER A 135 -10.68 -17.49 19.51
C SER A 135 -10.16 -17.53 20.96
N GLY A 136 -10.95 -17.02 21.91
CA GLY A 136 -10.61 -17.02 23.33
C GLY A 136 -9.27 -16.37 23.65
N ASN A 137 -8.49 -16.97 24.54
CA ASN A 137 -7.18 -16.43 24.95
C ASN A 137 -6.17 -16.30 23.81
N GLU A 138 -6.27 -17.14 22.77
CA GLU A 138 -5.38 -17.07 21.61
C GLU A 138 -5.67 -15.83 20.75
N TYR A 139 -6.92 -15.37 20.73
CA TYR A 139 -7.27 -14.09 20.09
C TYR A 139 -6.55 -12.92 20.78
N ASP A 140 -6.68 -12.80 22.11
CA ASP A 140 -6.06 -11.72 22.88
C ASP A 140 -4.53 -11.74 22.76
N ARG A 141 -3.95 -12.94 22.83
CA ARG A 141 -2.52 -13.18 22.63
C ARG A 141 -2.03 -12.77 21.26
N GLN A 142 -2.79 -13.06 20.21
CA GLN A 142 -2.43 -12.67 18.84
C GLN A 142 -2.56 -11.16 18.63
N VAL A 143 -3.58 -10.52 19.19
CA VAL A 143 -3.73 -9.05 19.15
C VAL A 143 -2.52 -8.40 19.82
N ALA A 144 -2.17 -8.82 21.04
CA ALA A 144 -1.03 -8.29 21.78
C ALA A 144 0.31 -8.51 21.04
N PHE A 145 0.52 -9.72 20.49
CA PHE A 145 1.69 -10.04 19.66
C PHE A 145 1.79 -9.11 18.45
N THR A 146 0.70 -8.98 17.70
CA THR A 146 0.66 -8.19 16.45
C THR A 146 0.92 -6.70 16.74
N CYS A 147 0.39 -6.16 17.83
CA CYS A 147 0.68 -4.78 18.23
C CYS A 147 2.18 -4.53 18.44
N VAL A 148 2.88 -5.42 19.17
CA VAL A 148 4.33 -5.29 19.41
C VAL A 148 5.12 -5.51 18.12
N HIS A 149 4.71 -6.49 17.31
CA HIS A 149 5.31 -6.79 16.01
C HIS A 149 5.31 -5.57 15.07
N GLU A 150 4.13 -4.97 14.86
CA GLU A 150 3.98 -3.86 13.93
C GLU A 150 4.71 -2.60 14.43
N VAL A 151 4.69 -2.33 15.74
CA VAL A 151 5.49 -1.23 16.32
C VAL A 151 6.98 -1.52 16.25
N GLY A 152 7.41 -2.78 16.38
CA GLY A 152 8.80 -3.17 16.13
C GLY A 152 9.26 -2.81 14.72
N HIS A 153 8.40 -3.00 13.72
CA HIS A 153 8.70 -2.59 12.35
C HIS A 153 8.80 -1.07 12.15
N VAL A 154 8.05 -0.26 12.91
CA VAL A 154 8.21 1.20 12.95
C VAL A 154 9.64 1.59 13.32
N PHE A 155 10.28 0.83 14.22
CA PHE A 155 11.69 0.95 14.60
C PHE A 155 12.64 0.15 13.70
N ASN A 156 12.26 -0.20 12.47
CA ASN A 156 13.10 -0.90 11.50
C ASN A 156 13.53 -2.34 11.87
N LEU A 157 12.83 -3.00 12.79
CA LEU A 157 13.03 -4.43 12.98
C LEU A 157 12.48 -5.21 11.79
N ILE A 158 13.20 -6.25 11.36
CA ILE A 158 12.76 -7.14 10.27
C ILE A 158 12.20 -8.43 10.83
N HIS A 159 11.49 -9.17 9.96
CA HIS A 159 11.06 -10.51 10.29
C HIS A 159 12.25 -11.40 10.66
N GLN A 160 12.03 -12.25 11.67
CA GLN A 160 12.96 -13.27 12.10
C GLN A 160 12.25 -14.62 12.08
N THR A 161 12.82 -15.60 11.39
CA THR A 161 12.21 -16.93 11.26
C THR A 161 12.55 -17.85 12.42
N TYR A 162 13.73 -17.68 13.03
CA TYR A 162 14.17 -18.44 14.19
C TYR A 162 15.25 -17.68 15.00
N PRO A 163 15.26 -17.74 16.35
CA PRO A 163 14.18 -18.26 17.19
C PRO A 163 12.89 -17.44 17.02
N LEU A 164 11.75 -18.00 17.42
CA LEU A 164 10.47 -17.29 17.42
C LEU A 164 10.56 -16.13 18.44
N THR A 165 10.25 -14.92 17.98
CA THR A 165 10.21 -13.70 18.79
C THR A 165 9.03 -12.84 18.33
N PHE A 166 8.84 -11.65 18.90
CA PHE A 166 7.83 -10.70 18.40
C PHE A 166 7.97 -10.38 16.92
N MET A 167 9.16 -10.57 16.35
CA MET A 167 9.40 -10.32 14.92
C MET A 167 9.20 -11.56 14.05
N ALA A 168 8.67 -12.67 14.57
CA ALA A 168 8.23 -13.76 13.70
C ALA A 168 7.02 -13.31 12.86
N SER A 169 6.97 -13.69 11.59
CA SER A 169 5.81 -13.38 10.73
C SER A 169 4.56 -14.02 11.33
N SER A 170 3.55 -13.22 11.67
CA SER A 170 2.24 -13.68 12.14
C SER A 170 1.60 -14.59 11.09
N LYS A 171 1.31 -15.83 11.44
CA LYS A 171 0.63 -16.78 10.55
C LYS A 171 -0.77 -17.12 11.05
N SER A 172 -1.72 -17.24 10.13
CA SER A 172 -3.11 -17.60 10.46
C SER A 172 -3.29 -19.06 10.89
N ASP A 173 -2.33 -19.93 10.59
CA ASP A 173 -2.36 -21.37 10.88
C ASP A 173 -1.47 -21.79 12.06
N VAL A 174 -0.61 -20.89 12.57
CA VAL A 174 0.31 -21.17 13.68
C VAL A 174 0.05 -20.28 14.89
N THR A 175 -0.15 -20.87 16.06
CA THR A 175 -0.14 -20.16 17.36
C THR A 175 1.28 -20.12 17.91
N TYR A 176 1.59 -19.07 18.68
CA TYR A 176 2.90 -18.91 19.29
C TYR A 176 2.85 -19.26 20.77
N ASP A 177 3.84 -20.01 21.24
CA ASP A 177 4.03 -20.25 22.66
C ASP A 177 4.59 -19.01 23.37
N ASN A 178 4.72 -19.09 24.69
CA ASN A 178 5.29 -18.00 25.50
C ASN A 178 6.73 -17.61 25.06
N GLY A 179 7.45 -18.50 24.37
CA GLY A 179 8.81 -18.25 23.88
C GLY A 179 8.89 -17.18 22.79
N ALA A 180 7.78 -16.89 22.10
CA ALA A 180 7.74 -15.85 21.07
C ALA A 180 7.55 -14.42 21.62
N TYR A 181 7.16 -14.25 22.89
CA TYR A 181 6.77 -12.95 23.46
C TYR A 181 7.96 -12.15 24.04
N LEU A 182 9.05 -12.10 23.28
CA LEU A 182 10.29 -11.39 23.63
C LEU A 182 10.95 -10.79 22.40
N PHE A 183 11.94 -9.91 22.61
CA PHE A 183 12.88 -9.51 21.58
C PHE A 183 14.17 -10.33 21.74
N GLY A 184 14.67 -10.90 20.64
CA GLY A 184 15.95 -11.61 20.63
C GLY A 184 17.13 -10.64 20.76
N GLN A 185 18.33 -11.16 21.08
CA GLN A 185 19.50 -10.33 21.35
C GLN A 185 19.84 -9.36 20.20
N ASN A 186 19.72 -9.80 18.95
CA ASN A 186 19.97 -8.95 17.77
C ASN A 186 18.96 -7.79 17.67
N GLN A 187 17.71 -8.05 18.04
CA GLN A 187 16.63 -7.06 18.03
C GLN A 187 16.83 -6.06 19.17
N ILE A 188 17.26 -6.53 20.34
CA ILE A 188 17.62 -5.67 21.47
C ILE A 188 18.80 -4.77 21.12
N SER A 189 19.88 -5.34 20.59
CA SER A 189 21.05 -4.58 20.12
C SER A 189 20.66 -3.55 19.07
N TRP A 190 19.72 -3.88 18.17
CA TRP A 190 19.20 -2.93 17.19
C TRP A 190 18.48 -1.75 17.84
N LEU A 191 17.51 -2.01 18.71
CA LEU A 191 16.69 -0.98 19.37
C LEU A 191 17.53 -0.06 20.28
N LYS A 192 18.56 -0.58 20.95
CA LYS A 192 19.49 0.22 21.78
C LYS A 192 20.18 1.33 20.99
N ARG A 193 20.38 1.14 19.69
CA ARG A 193 21.03 2.13 18.82
C ARG A 193 20.13 3.32 18.51
N CYS A 194 18.84 3.31 18.90
CA CYS A 194 17.93 4.43 18.67
C CYS A 194 18.46 5.77 19.21
N ALA A 195 19.24 5.76 20.29
CA ALA A 195 19.86 6.96 20.86
C ALA A 195 20.92 7.62 19.95
N THR A 196 21.53 6.86 19.05
CA THR A 196 22.75 7.25 18.33
C THR A 196 22.68 7.01 16.82
N ASP A 197 21.73 6.21 16.35
CA ASP A 197 21.54 5.83 14.95
C ASP A 197 20.14 6.26 14.49
N ALA A 198 20.10 7.32 13.70
CA ALA A 198 18.87 7.83 13.10
C ALA A 198 18.12 6.72 12.33
N ASN A 199 18.80 5.72 11.77
CA ASN A 199 18.13 4.65 11.02
C ASN A 199 17.18 3.79 11.86
N VAL A 200 17.33 3.78 13.19
CA VAL A 200 16.45 3.04 14.09
C VAL A 200 15.19 3.83 14.41
N THR A 201 15.27 5.17 14.40
CA THR A 201 14.13 6.04 14.72
C THR A 201 12.97 5.85 13.75
N PRO A 202 11.71 6.05 14.19
CA PRO A 202 10.55 6.06 13.30
C PRO A 202 10.74 7.08 12.18
N GLY A 203 10.61 6.64 10.93
CA GLY A 203 10.89 7.49 9.77
C GLY A 203 12.37 7.90 9.59
N GLY A 204 13.30 7.28 10.30
CA GLY A 204 14.72 7.63 10.18
C GLY A 204 15.48 6.91 9.06
N SER A 205 14.85 5.93 8.41
CA SER A 205 15.43 5.18 7.28
C SER A 205 14.36 4.80 6.26
N ILE A 206 14.73 4.39 5.06
CA ILE A 206 13.82 3.63 4.19
C ILE A 206 13.87 2.19 4.72
N PHE A 207 12.74 1.57 5.09
CA PHE A 207 12.71 0.28 5.81
C PHE A 207 13.71 -0.74 5.22
N ARG A 208 14.84 -0.91 5.92
CA ARG A 208 16.07 -1.58 5.48
C ARG A 208 16.30 -1.59 3.97
N ASP A 209 16.59 -0.41 3.43
CA ASP A 209 17.45 -0.26 2.25
C ASP A 209 18.93 -0.18 2.73
N PHE A 210 19.40 -1.18 3.49
CA PHE A 210 20.85 -1.35 3.70
C PHE A 210 21.46 -1.94 2.42
N GLY A 211 21.45 -1.12 1.37
CA GLY A 211 21.68 -1.49 -0.03
C GLY A 211 20.35 -1.98 -0.63
N PHE A 212 19.95 -1.55 -1.82
CA PHE A 212 20.37 -2.16 -3.10
C PHE A 212 20.78 -3.67 -3.12
N GLN A 213 20.96 -4.34 -1.98
CA GLN A 213 21.48 -5.70 -1.81
C GLN A 213 20.58 -6.51 -0.86
N ASP A 214 19.35 -6.80 -1.27
CA ASP A 214 18.54 -7.89 -0.66
C ASP A 214 17.97 -8.84 -1.74
N LEU A 215 18.13 -8.46 -3.01
CA LEU A 215 18.60 -9.39 -4.00
C LEU A 215 20.09 -9.08 -4.04
N ASP A 216 20.99 -10.04 -3.84
CA ASP A 216 22.39 -9.85 -4.20
C ASP A 216 22.50 -9.14 -5.57
N ASP A 217 23.68 -8.62 -5.94
CA ASP A 217 24.05 -8.23 -7.32
C ASP A 217 24.00 -9.41 -8.32
N LYS A 218 22.94 -10.22 -8.22
CA LYS A 218 22.63 -11.41 -9.00
C LYS A 218 21.87 -10.92 -10.20
N ARG A 219 22.53 -11.06 -11.35
CA ARG A 219 21.95 -10.80 -12.67
C ARG A 219 20.54 -11.39 -12.74
N PRO A 220 19.51 -10.61 -13.10
CA PRO A 220 18.21 -11.17 -13.41
C PRO A 220 18.39 -12.25 -14.46
N ALA A 221 17.83 -13.44 -14.21
CA ALA A 221 17.93 -14.52 -15.16
C ALA A 221 17.05 -14.16 -16.36
N ALA A 222 17.68 -13.85 -17.49
CA ALA A 222 16.98 -13.73 -18.76
C ALA A 222 16.51 -15.13 -19.20
N GLY A 223 15.22 -15.28 -19.47
CA GLY A 223 14.68 -16.49 -20.06
C GLY A 223 14.44 -17.61 -19.05
N GLY A 224 13.18 -17.81 -18.73
CA GLY A 224 12.70 -19.06 -18.16
C GLY A 224 11.22 -19.21 -18.47
N ARG A 225 10.62 -20.29 -17.98
CA ARG A 225 9.19 -20.61 -18.17
C ARG A 225 8.22 -19.52 -17.68
N LEU A 226 8.68 -18.49 -16.97
CA LEU A 226 7.84 -17.39 -16.47
C LEU A 226 8.32 -16.09 -17.10
N ALA A 227 7.38 -15.30 -17.61
CA ALA A 227 7.61 -13.98 -18.17
C ALA A 227 6.83 -12.93 -17.38
N LEU A 228 7.55 -11.91 -16.90
CA LEU A 228 6.99 -10.69 -16.31
C LEU A 228 7.01 -9.61 -17.40
N THR A 229 5.88 -8.98 -17.65
CA THR A 229 5.77 -7.87 -18.61
C THR A 229 5.03 -6.70 -17.97
N VAL A 230 5.50 -5.49 -18.24
CA VAL A 230 4.85 -4.26 -17.81
C VAL A 230 4.52 -3.36 -18.99
N SER A 231 3.42 -2.63 -18.89
CA SER A 231 3.03 -1.60 -19.86
C SER A 231 2.20 -0.53 -19.17
N THR A 232 1.97 0.58 -19.84
CA THR A 232 1.12 1.68 -19.37
C THR A 232 -0.09 1.87 -20.27
N SER A 233 -1.02 2.73 -19.85
CA SER A 233 -2.21 3.04 -20.65
C SER A 233 -1.96 3.94 -21.87
N SER A 234 -0.83 4.62 -21.87
CA SER A 234 -0.32 5.51 -22.92
C SER A 234 1.20 5.55 -22.79
N ASN A 235 1.90 6.10 -23.78
CA ASN A 235 3.31 6.45 -23.63
C ASN A 235 3.47 7.94 -23.28
N GLU A 236 2.52 8.79 -23.67
CA GLU A 236 2.48 10.21 -23.30
C GLU A 236 1.40 10.46 -22.26
N PHE A 237 1.75 11.25 -21.25
CA PHE A 237 0.88 11.66 -20.15
C PHE A 237 1.02 13.15 -19.90
N ARG A 238 -0.10 13.77 -19.55
CA ARG A 238 -0.10 15.16 -19.10
C ARG A 238 0.34 15.23 -17.63
N PRO A 239 0.86 16.39 -17.17
CA PRO A 239 1.22 16.56 -15.77
C PRO A 239 0.10 16.11 -14.84
N MET A 240 0.43 15.27 -13.86
CA MET A 240 -0.50 14.74 -12.86
C MET A 240 -1.63 13.86 -13.41
N GLU A 241 -1.59 13.49 -14.69
CA GLU A 241 -2.53 12.53 -15.26
C GLU A 241 -2.34 11.14 -14.60
N PRO A 242 -3.44 10.39 -14.34
CA PRO A 242 -3.34 9.05 -13.78
C PRO A 242 -2.57 8.07 -14.67
N VAL A 243 -1.33 7.76 -14.27
CA VAL A 243 -0.50 6.71 -14.86
C VAL A 243 -0.82 5.35 -14.22
N MET A 244 -1.29 4.40 -15.04
CA MET A 244 -1.57 3.02 -14.60
C MET A 244 -0.52 2.07 -15.16
N LEU A 245 0.16 1.33 -14.28
CA LEU A 245 1.07 0.25 -14.67
C LEU A 245 0.29 -1.07 -14.74
N ASN A 246 0.26 -1.64 -15.93
CA ASN A 246 -0.25 -2.97 -16.21
C ASN A 246 0.84 -3.99 -15.93
N ILE A 247 0.58 -4.93 -15.02
CA ILE A 247 1.48 -6.01 -14.67
C ILE A 247 0.87 -7.30 -15.20
N LYS A 248 1.63 -8.05 -16.00
CA LYS A 248 1.26 -9.39 -16.45
C LYS A 248 2.37 -10.38 -16.14
N LEU A 249 2.01 -11.47 -15.49
CA LEU A 249 2.84 -12.65 -15.29
C LEU A 249 2.23 -13.80 -16.06
N SER A 250 3.04 -14.41 -16.93
CA SER A 250 2.59 -15.48 -17.81
C SER A 250 3.60 -16.62 -17.84
N VAL A 251 3.14 -17.80 -18.24
CA VAL A 251 3.98 -18.98 -18.41
C VAL A 251 4.19 -19.26 -19.89
N THR A 252 5.44 -19.50 -20.29
CA THR A 252 5.78 -20.01 -21.62
C THR A 252 5.73 -21.54 -21.61
N GLY A 253 4.72 -22.12 -22.26
CA GLY A 253 4.51 -23.57 -22.34
C GLY A 253 3.22 -24.04 -21.66
N PRO A 254 2.89 -25.34 -21.76
CA PRO A 254 1.56 -25.86 -21.40
C PRO A 254 1.31 -26.00 -19.89
N ALA A 255 2.36 -26.20 -19.10
CA ALA A 255 2.20 -26.45 -17.68
C ALA A 255 1.97 -25.15 -16.88
N ALA A 256 1.23 -25.22 -15.77
CA ALA A 256 1.03 -24.13 -14.83
C ALA A 256 2.17 -24.01 -13.78
N ALA A 257 2.42 -22.80 -13.29
CA ALA A 257 3.47 -22.50 -12.33
C ALA A 257 2.87 -21.85 -11.08
N ALA A 258 3.20 -22.38 -9.90
CA ALA A 258 2.90 -21.77 -8.62
C ALA A 258 3.97 -20.71 -8.30
N ILE A 259 3.52 -19.49 -8.00
CA ILE A 259 4.39 -18.36 -7.63
C ILE A 259 3.87 -17.69 -6.35
N PRO A 260 4.72 -17.02 -5.55
CA PRO A 260 4.25 -16.28 -4.38
C PRO A 260 3.19 -15.23 -4.74
N ALA A 261 2.16 -15.08 -3.91
CA ALA A 261 1.06 -14.12 -4.11
C ALA A 261 1.44 -12.66 -3.76
N GLU A 262 2.71 -12.30 -3.89
CA GLU A 262 3.29 -11.04 -3.40
C GLU A 262 3.62 -10.06 -4.53
N ILE A 263 2.68 -9.91 -5.47
CA ILE A 263 2.85 -9.09 -6.69
C ILE A 263 2.22 -7.71 -6.46
N ASP A 264 2.81 -6.97 -5.52
CA ASP A 264 2.47 -5.59 -5.18
C ASP A 264 3.69 -4.88 -4.57
N PRO A 265 3.97 -3.60 -4.90
CA PRO A 265 5.13 -2.87 -4.36
C PRO A 265 5.10 -2.63 -2.85
N GLY A 266 4.00 -2.94 -2.17
CA GLY A 266 3.96 -3.03 -0.72
C GLY A 266 4.69 -4.24 -0.14
N TYR A 267 4.92 -5.30 -0.93
CA TYR A 267 5.78 -6.43 -0.57
C TYR A 267 7.23 -6.19 -0.99
N LYS A 268 8.17 -6.84 -0.30
CA LYS A 268 9.59 -6.79 -0.69
C LYS A 268 9.89 -7.52 -2.00
N ARG A 269 9.11 -8.55 -2.35
CA ARG A 269 9.37 -9.40 -3.52
C ARG A 269 9.11 -8.73 -4.85
N PHE A 270 8.25 -7.71 -4.89
CA PHE A 270 7.88 -7.01 -6.12
C PHE A 270 8.35 -5.57 -6.07
N ARG A 271 9.27 -5.21 -6.95
CA ARG A 271 9.89 -3.88 -7.02
C ARG A 271 9.50 -3.21 -8.32
N VAL A 272 9.20 -1.92 -8.27
CA VAL A 272 9.04 -1.08 -9.46
C VAL A 272 10.14 -0.04 -9.42
N LEU A 273 10.97 0.01 -10.45
CA LEU A 273 12.08 0.94 -10.59
C LEU A 273 11.71 1.99 -11.63
N ILE A 274 12.13 3.22 -11.37
CA ILE A 274 11.87 4.39 -12.20
C ILE A 274 13.21 5.07 -12.46
N ARG A 275 13.56 5.24 -13.73
CA ARG A 275 14.60 6.16 -14.16
C ARG A 275 13.96 7.48 -14.54
N ASP A 276 14.37 8.55 -13.86
CA ASP A 276 13.91 9.91 -14.13
C ASP A 276 14.62 10.49 -15.37
N PRO A 277 14.13 11.61 -15.96
CA PRO A 277 14.70 12.20 -17.17
C PRO A 277 16.16 12.66 -17.01
N ASP A 278 16.60 12.92 -15.78
CA ASP A 278 17.99 13.24 -15.44
C ASP A 278 18.92 12.01 -15.41
N GLY A 279 18.38 10.81 -15.65
CA GLY A 279 19.10 9.54 -15.65
C GLY A 279 19.21 8.88 -14.28
N SER A 280 18.79 9.55 -13.20
CA SER A 280 18.79 8.97 -11.86
C SER A 280 17.79 7.82 -11.77
N VAL A 281 18.13 6.77 -11.02
CA VAL A 281 17.27 5.59 -10.83
C VAL A 281 16.84 5.50 -9.38
N ARG A 282 15.54 5.34 -9.17
CA ARG A 282 14.94 5.20 -7.84
C ARG A 282 13.90 4.09 -7.80
N LEU A 283 13.68 3.56 -6.59
CA LEU A 283 12.61 2.62 -6.31
C LEU A 283 11.29 3.39 -6.11
N TYR A 284 10.22 2.91 -6.73
CA TYR A 284 8.85 3.34 -6.43
C TYR A 284 8.51 3.05 -4.96
N ARG A 285 7.95 4.04 -4.27
CA ARG A 285 7.68 3.92 -2.85
C ARG A 285 6.20 3.70 -2.59
N SER A 286 5.81 2.45 -2.42
CA SER A 286 4.45 2.14 -1.98
C SER A 286 4.14 2.82 -0.63
N PRO A 287 2.98 3.49 -0.48
CA PRO A 287 2.50 4.01 0.81
C PRO A 287 2.03 2.90 1.78
N LEU A 288 1.97 1.66 1.29
CA LEU A 288 1.54 0.48 2.03
C LEU A 288 2.71 -0.50 2.16
N ARG A 289 2.86 -1.17 3.30
CA ARG A 289 3.90 -2.17 3.54
C ARG A 289 3.30 -3.44 4.13
N PHE A 290 3.28 -4.49 3.33
CA PHE A 290 2.71 -5.78 3.69
C PHE A 290 3.77 -6.71 4.29
N CYS A 291 3.37 -7.47 5.30
CA CYS A 291 4.13 -8.61 5.77
C CYS A 291 4.01 -9.77 4.77
N SER A 292 5.11 -10.47 4.50
CA SER A 292 5.11 -11.64 3.62
C SER A 292 4.12 -12.69 4.13
N GLN A 293 3.33 -13.22 3.21
CA GLN A 293 2.43 -14.33 3.47
C GLN A 293 2.91 -15.53 2.66
N ALA A 294 2.87 -16.73 3.24
CA ALA A 294 3.25 -17.96 2.54
C ALA A 294 2.16 -18.44 1.55
N SER A 295 1.46 -17.50 0.89
CA SER A 295 0.43 -17.77 -0.10
C SER A 295 1.03 -17.85 -1.50
N VAL A 296 0.46 -18.75 -2.31
CA VAL A 296 0.86 -18.96 -3.70
C VAL A 296 -0.33 -18.75 -4.61
N ILE A 297 -0.07 -18.25 -5.81
CA ILE A 297 -1.02 -18.20 -6.91
C ILE A 297 -0.54 -19.11 -8.04
N GLU A 298 -1.48 -19.73 -8.72
CA GLU A 298 -1.21 -20.53 -9.91
C GLU A 298 -1.34 -19.67 -11.16
N VAL A 299 -0.32 -19.72 -12.04
CA VAL A 299 -0.29 -19.00 -13.31
C VAL A 299 -0.10 -20.00 -14.45
N SER A 300 -0.88 -19.88 -15.52
CA SER A 300 -0.76 -20.72 -16.71
C SER A 300 -0.77 -19.88 -17.99
N ALA A 301 -0.51 -20.52 -19.14
CA ALA A 301 -0.59 -19.84 -20.44
C ALA A 301 -2.00 -19.29 -20.72
N ASN A 302 -3.04 -20.05 -20.34
CA ASN A 302 -4.44 -19.68 -20.55
C ASN A 302 -4.99 -18.77 -19.44
N ASN A 303 -4.37 -18.80 -18.26
CA ASN A 303 -4.76 -17.98 -17.12
C ASN A 303 -3.53 -17.21 -16.58
N PRO A 304 -3.06 -16.17 -17.29
CA PRO A 304 -1.99 -15.32 -16.81
C PRO A 304 -2.46 -14.50 -15.61
N PHE A 305 -1.56 -14.23 -14.66
CA PHE A 305 -1.84 -13.26 -13.61
C PHE A 305 -1.76 -11.84 -14.18
N VAL A 306 -2.75 -11.01 -13.87
CA VAL A 306 -2.87 -9.65 -14.38
C VAL A 306 -3.31 -8.66 -13.30
N ARG A 307 -2.65 -7.50 -13.20
CA ARG A 307 -2.93 -6.47 -12.19
C ARG A 307 -2.74 -5.06 -12.76
N ASP A 308 -3.66 -4.16 -12.40
CA ASP A 308 -3.49 -2.71 -12.59
C ASP A 308 -2.92 -2.10 -11.30
N LEU A 309 -1.77 -1.45 -11.38
CA LEU A 309 -1.14 -0.71 -10.29
C LEU A 309 -1.19 0.80 -10.57
N PRO A 310 -1.84 1.62 -9.73
CA PRO A 310 -1.75 3.07 -9.85
C PRO A 310 -0.31 3.51 -9.56
N LEU A 311 0.36 4.07 -10.57
CA LEU A 311 1.76 4.45 -10.49
C LEU A 311 1.94 5.96 -10.36
N PHE A 312 0.90 6.78 -10.51
CA PHE A 312 1.02 8.25 -10.45
C PHE A 312 1.17 8.83 -9.04
N GLY A 313 0.91 8.04 -7.99
CA GLY A 313 1.11 8.42 -6.60
C GLY A 313 2.04 7.46 -5.86
N GLN A 314 2.80 7.97 -4.90
CA GLN A 314 3.69 7.21 -4.03
C GLN A 314 3.68 7.81 -2.61
N ALA A 315 4.38 7.14 -1.67
CA ALA A 315 4.69 7.70 -0.37
C ALA A 315 5.37 9.08 -0.54
N GLY A 316 4.70 10.13 -0.04
CA GLY A 316 5.20 11.52 -0.13
C GLY A 316 4.74 12.32 -1.34
N GLY A 317 3.87 11.78 -2.21
CA GLY A 317 3.17 12.54 -3.25
C GLY A 317 3.26 11.96 -4.65
N TYR A 318 3.24 12.81 -5.69
CA TYR A 318 3.22 12.34 -7.08
C TYR A 318 4.50 11.58 -7.43
N THR A 319 4.34 10.47 -8.12
CA THR A 319 5.46 9.62 -8.56
C THR A 319 6.27 10.29 -9.65
N PHE A 320 5.60 10.96 -10.59
CA PHE A 320 6.24 11.67 -11.69
C PHE A 320 6.10 13.18 -11.46
N ASN A 321 7.19 13.80 -11.00
CA ASN A 321 7.21 15.20 -10.58
C ASN A 321 8.05 16.10 -11.51
N SER A 322 8.65 15.53 -12.54
CA SER A 322 9.39 16.24 -13.58
C SER A 322 8.78 15.93 -14.95
N ALA A 323 8.96 16.84 -15.91
CA ALA A 323 8.58 16.60 -17.29
C ALA A 323 9.72 15.89 -18.04
N GLY A 324 9.36 15.10 -19.06
CA GLY A 324 10.26 14.32 -19.89
C GLY A 324 10.02 12.81 -19.80
N VAL A 325 10.87 12.07 -20.50
CA VAL A 325 10.76 10.61 -20.63
C VAL A 325 11.31 9.93 -19.39
N HIS A 326 10.44 9.21 -18.68
CA HIS A 326 10.80 8.32 -17.60
C HIS A 326 10.81 6.88 -18.10
N GLN A 327 11.69 6.05 -17.57
CA GLN A 327 11.71 4.63 -17.88
C GLN A 327 11.30 3.82 -16.66
N VAL A 328 10.32 2.93 -16.83
CA VAL A 328 9.76 2.12 -15.75
C VAL A 328 9.95 0.64 -16.04
N TRP A 329 10.40 -0.11 -15.05
CA TRP A 329 10.44 -1.57 -15.11
C TRP A 329 10.13 -2.18 -13.74
N ALA A 330 9.76 -3.45 -13.73
CA ALA A 330 9.47 -4.20 -12.52
C ALA A 330 10.38 -5.41 -12.38
N GLU A 331 10.60 -5.80 -11.12
CA GLU A 331 11.35 -6.98 -10.73
C GLU A 331 10.54 -7.80 -9.73
N PHE A 332 10.56 -9.12 -9.88
CA PHE A 332 9.80 -10.04 -9.03
C PHE A 332 10.62 -11.26 -8.61
N GLY A 333 10.77 -11.45 -7.29
CA GLY A 333 11.43 -12.62 -6.71
C GLY A 333 10.50 -13.83 -6.60
N VAL A 334 10.71 -14.85 -7.45
CA VAL A 334 9.83 -16.04 -7.54
C VAL A 334 10.14 -17.07 -6.45
N THR A 335 11.36 -17.59 -6.40
CA THR A 335 11.81 -18.55 -5.38
C THR A 335 13.31 -18.41 -5.17
N GLY A 336 13.77 -18.43 -3.92
CA GLY A 336 15.19 -18.39 -3.54
C GLY A 336 15.99 -17.32 -4.29
N ARG A 337 16.65 -17.73 -5.39
CA ARG A 337 17.59 -16.95 -6.21
C ARG A 337 17.03 -16.45 -7.55
N ARG A 338 15.78 -16.79 -7.93
CA ARG A 338 15.22 -16.43 -9.24
C ARG A 338 14.47 -15.11 -9.18
N VAL A 339 14.99 -14.12 -9.91
CA VAL A 339 14.35 -12.80 -10.11
C VAL A 339 13.92 -12.68 -11.56
N LEU A 340 12.64 -12.39 -11.78
CA LEU A 340 12.13 -11.99 -13.09
C LEU A 340 12.29 -10.47 -13.23
N ARG A 341 12.76 -10.03 -14.39
CA ARG A 341 12.76 -8.61 -14.76
C ARG A 341 11.84 -8.41 -15.95
N SER A 342 11.04 -7.36 -15.90
CA SER A 342 10.16 -7.00 -17.01
C SER A 342 10.92 -6.35 -18.17
N ASN A 343 10.22 -6.16 -19.28
CA ASN A 343 10.57 -5.12 -20.25
C ASN A 343 10.60 -3.73 -19.58
N VAL A 344 11.24 -2.77 -20.25
CA VAL A 344 11.15 -1.35 -19.90
C VAL A 344 9.96 -0.75 -20.65
N CYS A 345 9.14 0.04 -19.98
CA CYS A 345 8.13 0.89 -20.62
C CYS A 345 8.46 2.36 -20.39
N GLU A 346 8.19 3.18 -21.39
CA GLU A 346 8.42 4.63 -21.34
C GLU A 346 7.16 5.37 -20.89
N VAL A 347 7.36 6.39 -20.05
CA VAL A 347 6.34 7.30 -19.55
C VAL A 347 6.83 8.71 -19.83
N ASP A 348 6.40 9.28 -20.94
CA ASP A 348 6.69 10.67 -21.31
C ASP A 348 5.70 11.61 -20.62
N VAL A 349 6.20 12.37 -19.65
CA VAL A 349 5.41 13.37 -18.94
C VAL A 349 5.58 14.70 -19.63
N LEU A 350 4.52 15.16 -20.29
CA LEU A 350 4.54 16.40 -21.05
C LEU A 350 4.79 17.62 -20.14
N PRO A 351 5.37 18.71 -20.67
CA PRO A 351 5.55 19.95 -19.93
C PRO A 351 4.24 20.50 -19.33
N PRO A 352 4.33 21.34 -18.28
CA PRO A 352 3.19 22.06 -17.71
C PRO A 352 2.36 22.78 -18.78
N PHE A 353 1.06 22.87 -18.54
CA PHE A 353 0.19 23.64 -19.43
C PHE A 353 0.61 25.11 -19.45
N ARG A 354 0.68 25.70 -20.65
CA ARG A 354 0.76 27.17 -20.79
C ARG A 354 -0.49 27.85 -20.24
N LYS A 355 -1.66 27.23 -20.45
CA LYS A 355 -2.95 27.61 -19.85
C LYS A 355 -3.66 26.32 -19.42
N THR A 356 -3.94 26.20 -18.13
CA THR A 356 -4.54 24.99 -17.54
C THR A 356 -5.95 24.78 -18.09
N PRO A 357 -6.21 23.69 -18.84
CA PRO A 357 -7.56 23.35 -19.28
C PRO A 357 -8.38 22.87 -18.07
N LYS A 358 -9.71 23.05 -18.10
CA LYS A 358 -10.59 22.63 -16.99
C LYS A 358 -10.40 21.15 -16.61
N TRP A 359 -10.25 20.26 -17.60
CA TRP A 359 -10.07 18.84 -17.32
C TRP A 359 -8.77 18.50 -16.58
N ALA A 360 -7.77 19.40 -16.56
CA ALA A 360 -6.55 19.20 -15.77
C ALA A 360 -6.84 19.14 -14.26
N GLU A 361 -8.03 19.55 -13.81
CA GLU A 361 -8.51 19.32 -12.46
C GLU A 361 -8.59 17.83 -12.09
N ILE A 362 -8.60 16.88 -13.02
CA ILE A 362 -8.46 15.43 -12.70
C ILE A 362 -7.12 15.16 -12.00
N GLY A 363 -6.09 15.92 -12.37
CA GLY A 363 -4.79 15.90 -11.71
C GLY A 363 -4.82 16.62 -10.37
N SER A 364 -5.94 17.23 -9.97
CA SER A 364 -6.05 17.85 -8.66
C SER A 364 -5.80 16.79 -7.59
N PRO A 365 -5.16 17.19 -6.51
CA PRO A 365 -4.95 16.38 -5.33
C PRO A 365 -6.10 15.53 -4.79
N VAL A 366 -7.29 16.12 -4.65
CA VAL A 366 -8.47 15.39 -4.16
C VAL A 366 -8.82 14.26 -5.12
N HIS A 367 -8.82 14.57 -6.42
CA HIS A 367 -9.09 13.64 -7.51
C HIS A 367 -8.03 12.54 -7.65
N ALA A 368 -6.75 12.92 -7.63
CA ALA A 368 -5.63 11.98 -7.67
C ALA A 368 -5.70 10.99 -6.49
N ARG A 369 -6.04 11.46 -5.29
CA ARG A 369 -6.20 10.60 -4.12
C ARG A 369 -7.35 9.60 -4.28
N THR A 370 -8.51 10.05 -4.77
CA THR A 370 -9.68 9.21 -5.06
C THR A 370 -9.35 8.12 -6.10
N LEU A 371 -8.66 8.51 -7.18
CA LEU A 371 -8.26 7.60 -8.26
C LEU A 371 -7.17 6.61 -7.81
N PHE A 372 -6.22 7.07 -6.98
CA PHE A 372 -5.11 6.25 -6.49
C PHE A 372 -5.61 5.12 -5.59
N TYR A 373 -6.44 5.46 -4.61
CA TYR A 373 -7.00 4.49 -3.68
C TYR A 373 -8.28 3.79 -4.19
N ARG A 374 -8.79 4.20 -5.36
CA ARG A 374 -10.03 3.69 -5.99
C ARG A 374 -11.21 3.69 -5.02
N THR A 375 -11.41 4.81 -4.35
CA THR A 375 -12.45 4.97 -3.32
C THR A 375 -12.97 6.39 -3.32
N GLY A 376 -14.27 6.58 -3.10
CA GLY A 376 -14.93 7.88 -3.08
C GLY A 376 -16.44 7.77 -2.89
N GLN A 377 -17.07 8.88 -2.51
CA GLN A 377 -18.52 9.00 -2.58
C GLN A 377 -18.97 9.12 -4.04
N MET A 378 -20.25 8.93 -4.31
CA MET A 378 -20.75 9.03 -5.68
C MET A 378 -20.53 10.43 -6.25
N ASP A 379 -20.73 11.48 -5.45
CA ASP A 379 -20.54 12.87 -5.87
C ASP A 379 -19.10 13.13 -6.35
N ASP A 380 -18.09 12.63 -5.60
CA ASP A 380 -16.68 12.73 -6.01
C ASP A 380 -16.43 12.04 -7.37
N LEU A 381 -17.06 10.88 -7.60
CA LEU A 381 -16.90 10.14 -8.85
C LEU A 381 -17.61 10.81 -10.02
N PHE A 382 -18.77 11.42 -9.78
CA PHE A 382 -19.50 12.22 -10.77
C PHE A 382 -18.70 13.44 -11.19
N GLU A 383 -18.17 14.19 -10.22
CA GLU A 383 -17.34 15.37 -10.47
C GLU A 383 -16.11 15.00 -11.31
N LEU A 384 -15.40 13.93 -10.93
CA LEU A 384 -14.25 13.40 -11.69
C LEU A 384 -14.58 13.10 -13.15
N VAL A 385 -15.66 12.37 -13.41
CA VAL A 385 -16.08 12.02 -14.78
C VAL A 385 -16.53 13.27 -15.54
N HIS A 386 -17.20 14.20 -14.86
CA HIS A 386 -17.62 15.47 -15.45
C HIS A 386 -16.42 16.32 -15.87
N SER A 387 -15.41 16.48 -15.01
CA SER A 387 -14.17 17.20 -15.33
C SER A 387 -13.42 16.55 -16.50
N ALA A 388 -13.48 15.22 -16.62
CA ALA A 388 -12.90 14.48 -17.74
C ALA A 388 -13.68 14.55 -19.06
N SER A 389 -14.87 15.15 -19.08
CA SER A 389 -15.72 15.17 -20.29
C SER A 389 -15.07 15.82 -21.50
N SER A 390 -14.23 16.84 -21.28
CA SER A 390 -13.48 17.62 -22.28
C SER A 390 -12.01 17.20 -22.42
N ALA A 391 -11.59 16.13 -21.73
CA ALA A 391 -10.23 15.61 -21.81
C ALA A 391 -10.00 14.85 -23.14
N PRO A 392 -8.73 14.61 -23.53
CA PRO A 392 -8.41 13.67 -24.59
C PRO A 392 -9.08 12.30 -24.38
N SER A 393 -9.41 11.61 -25.47
CA SER A 393 -10.20 10.36 -25.41
C SER A 393 -9.62 9.33 -24.45
N ILE A 394 -8.29 9.16 -24.44
CA ILE A 394 -7.62 8.21 -23.53
C ILE A 394 -7.78 8.61 -22.06
N THR A 395 -7.56 9.88 -21.72
CA THR A 395 -7.75 10.42 -20.36
C THR A 395 -9.19 10.23 -19.90
N LYS A 396 -10.15 10.55 -20.78
CA LYS A 396 -11.58 10.37 -20.52
C LYS A 396 -11.95 8.91 -20.27
N ALA A 397 -11.50 8.01 -21.15
CA ALA A 397 -11.75 6.58 -21.01
C ALA A 397 -11.13 5.99 -19.74
N MET A 398 -9.90 6.39 -19.41
CA MET A 398 -9.20 5.95 -18.20
C MET A 398 -9.88 6.47 -16.93
N THR A 399 -10.31 7.73 -16.89
CA THR A 399 -11.06 8.26 -15.74
C THR A 399 -12.37 7.51 -15.54
N MET A 400 -13.14 7.29 -16.60
CA MET A 400 -14.38 6.48 -16.52
C MET A 400 -14.11 5.06 -16.03
N TYR A 401 -13.08 4.40 -16.56
CA TYR A 401 -12.66 3.07 -16.12
C TYR A 401 -12.32 3.05 -14.62
N LEU A 402 -11.46 3.97 -14.16
CA LEU A 402 -11.02 4.02 -12.77
C LEU A 402 -12.17 4.34 -11.80
N CYS A 403 -13.03 5.31 -12.14
CA CYS A 403 -14.19 5.65 -11.31
C CYS A 403 -15.22 4.51 -11.27
N ALA A 404 -15.48 3.84 -12.39
CA ALA A 404 -16.37 2.67 -12.39
C ALA A 404 -15.81 1.53 -11.55
N LYS A 405 -14.49 1.27 -11.61
CA LYS A 405 -13.82 0.30 -10.75
C LYS A 405 -13.94 0.69 -9.27
N ALA A 406 -13.79 1.97 -8.94
CA ALA A 406 -13.96 2.51 -7.59
C ALA A 406 -15.39 2.32 -7.07
N ALA A 407 -16.39 2.61 -7.90
CA ALA A 407 -17.80 2.38 -7.60
C ALA A 407 -18.10 0.89 -7.34
N LEU A 408 -17.52 -0.01 -8.13
CA LEU A 408 -17.68 -1.47 -7.95
C LEU A 408 -16.90 -2.03 -6.76
N SER A 409 -15.80 -1.40 -6.36
CA SER A 409 -15.08 -1.79 -5.14
C SER A 409 -15.79 -1.33 -3.86
N ALA A 410 -16.76 -0.42 -3.93
CA ALA A 410 -17.52 -0.01 -2.77
C ALA A 410 -18.28 -1.19 -2.15
N ARG A 411 -18.24 -1.30 -0.81
CA ARG A 411 -18.85 -2.43 -0.09
C ARG A 411 -20.38 -2.40 -0.13
N ARG A 412 -21.00 -1.22 -0.04
CA ARG A 412 -22.44 -1.03 -0.32
C ARG A 412 -22.61 -0.80 -1.82
N ARG A 413 -22.74 -1.90 -2.56
CA ARG A 413 -23.25 -1.84 -3.94
C ARG A 413 -24.75 -1.68 -3.86
N ASP A 414 -25.21 -0.45 -3.81
CA ASP A 414 -26.60 -0.19 -4.14
C ASP A 414 -26.80 -0.30 -5.66
N ARG A 415 -28.07 -0.37 -6.06
CA ARG A 415 -28.47 -0.44 -7.46
C ARG A 415 -27.94 0.75 -8.25
N GLN A 416 -27.90 1.94 -7.63
CA GLN A 416 -27.43 3.17 -8.27
C GLN A 416 -25.96 3.11 -8.65
N ARG A 417 -25.07 2.70 -7.74
CA ARG A 417 -23.62 2.53 -7.98
C ARG A 417 -23.34 1.48 -9.04
N THR A 418 -24.07 0.37 -8.98
CA THR A 418 -23.90 -0.75 -9.91
C THR A 418 -24.29 -0.32 -11.32
N GLU A 419 -25.42 0.35 -11.46
CA GLU A 419 -25.92 0.87 -12.73
C GLU A 419 -25.02 1.96 -13.30
N TRP A 420 -24.59 2.90 -12.45
CA TRP A 420 -23.65 3.95 -12.83
C TRP A 420 -22.33 3.37 -13.33
N ALA A 421 -21.77 2.39 -12.62
CA ALA A 421 -20.54 1.73 -13.04
C ALA A 421 -20.72 0.97 -14.36
N ARG A 422 -21.85 0.29 -14.55
CA ARG A 422 -22.20 -0.41 -15.79
C ARG A 422 -22.19 0.55 -16.98
N GLU A 423 -22.91 1.67 -16.85
CA GLU A 423 -22.98 2.72 -17.88
C GLU A 423 -21.59 3.26 -18.25
N HIS A 424 -20.77 3.57 -17.25
CA HIS A 424 -19.45 4.16 -17.48
C HIS A 424 -18.42 3.16 -18.01
N LEU A 425 -18.56 1.86 -17.68
CA LEU A 425 -17.79 0.79 -18.31
C LEU A 425 -18.16 0.62 -19.79
N MET A 426 -19.45 0.69 -20.14
CA MET A 426 -19.87 0.65 -21.54
C MET A 426 -19.32 1.85 -22.31
N ARG A 427 -19.53 3.07 -21.79
CA ARG A 427 -19.03 4.30 -22.43
C ARG A 427 -17.52 4.30 -22.63
N CYS A 428 -16.73 3.80 -21.67
CA CYS A 428 -15.28 3.77 -21.84
C CYS A 428 -14.80 2.71 -22.83
N LEU A 429 -15.53 1.58 -22.96
CA LEU A 429 -15.30 0.59 -24.00
C LEU A 429 -15.67 1.14 -25.39
N ASP A 430 -16.80 1.86 -25.50
CA ASP A 430 -17.28 2.47 -26.75
C ASP A 430 -16.31 3.51 -27.33
N LEU A 431 -15.53 4.19 -26.47
CA LEU A 431 -14.48 5.10 -26.93
C LEU A 431 -13.36 4.38 -27.71
N GLY A 432 -13.22 3.06 -27.58
CA GLY A 432 -12.27 2.26 -28.37
C GLY A 432 -10.78 2.51 -28.12
N VAL A 433 -10.45 3.44 -27.21
CA VAL A 433 -9.07 3.88 -26.93
C VAL A 433 -8.44 3.19 -25.72
N LEU A 434 -9.19 2.39 -24.95
CA LEU A 434 -8.60 1.64 -23.85
C LEU A 434 -7.57 0.63 -24.37
N PRO A 435 -6.38 0.55 -23.74
CA PRO A 435 -5.41 -0.49 -24.04
C PRO A 435 -6.00 -1.87 -23.83
N THR A 436 -5.49 -2.88 -24.55
CA THR A 436 -6.00 -4.25 -24.54
C THR A 436 -6.21 -4.81 -23.13
N HIS A 437 -5.28 -4.53 -22.21
CA HIS A 437 -5.37 -4.98 -20.82
C HIS A 437 -6.56 -4.35 -20.07
N GLN A 438 -6.67 -3.02 -20.07
CA GLN A 438 -7.78 -2.29 -19.44
C GLN A 438 -9.12 -2.64 -20.09
N ARG A 439 -9.15 -2.80 -21.42
CA ARG A 439 -10.34 -3.22 -22.16
C ARG A 439 -10.85 -4.57 -21.67
N SER A 440 -9.99 -5.59 -21.64
CA SER A 440 -10.36 -6.92 -21.13
C SER A 440 -10.86 -6.88 -19.69
N ARG A 441 -10.25 -6.05 -18.84
CA ARG A 441 -10.68 -5.90 -17.43
C ARG A 441 -11.99 -5.14 -17.30
N ALA A 442 -12.25 -4.17 -18.18
CA ALA A 442 -13.53 -3.46 -18.24
C ALA A 442 -14.64 -4.40 -18.70
N GLU A 443 -14.40 -5.22 -19.73
CA GLU A 443 -15.33 -6.27 -20.19
C GLU A 443 -15.63 -7.30 -19.08
N GLN A 444 -14.61 -7.78 -18.37
CA GLN A 444 -14.79 -8.68 -17.22
C GLN A 444 -15.56 -8.04 -16.07
N ALA A 445 -15.34 -6.74 -15.82
CA ALA A 445 -16.09 -6.02 -14.80
C ALA A 445 -17.55 -5.84 -15.21
N LEU A 446 -17.79 -5.52 -16.48
CA LEU A 446 -19.11 -5.34 -17.05
C LEU A 446 -19.92 -6.64 -17.02
N SER A 447 -19.33 -7.77 -17.44
CA SER A 447 -20.00 -9.07 -17.41
C SER A 447 -20.44 -9.49 -16.00
N ARG A 448 -19.61 -9.22 -14.99
CA ARG A 448 -19.94 -9.49 -13.56
C ARG A 448 -21.08 -8.62 -13.03
N VAL A 449 -21.26 -7.44 -13.61
CA VAL A 449 -22.32 -6.51 -13.21
C VAL A 449 -23.62 -6.84 -13.93
N THR A 450 -23.57 -7.24 -15.19
CA THR A 450 -24.76 -7.62 -15.97
C THR A 450 -25.32 -8.99 -15.58
N ALA A 451 -24.50 -9.89 -15.05
CA ALA A 451 -24.92 -11.22 -14.59
C ALA A 451 -25.62 -11.22 -13.21
N ARG A 452 -25.73 -10.07 -12.54
CA ARG A 452 -26.41 -9.88 -11.25
C ARG A 452 -27.66 -9.04 -11.45
#